data_AF-A0A2A2QL87-F1
#
_entry.id   AF-A0A2A2QL87-F1
#
_cell.length_a   1.000
_cell.length_b   1.000
_cell.length_c   1.000
_cell.angle_alpha   90.00
_cell.angle_beta   90.00
_cell.angle_gamma   90.00
#
_symmetry.space_group_name_H-M   'P 1'
#
loop_
_entity.id
_entity.type
_entity.pdbx_description
1 polymer ?
#
loop_
_entity_poly.entity_id
_entity_poly.type
_entity_poly.pdbx_seq_one_letter_code
_entity_poly.pdbx_strand_id
1 'polypeptide(L)' 'MPSRLINDACATLTRLPPTVFLRAADALHLACAADAGLKAIYSHDRHLLAAAPRFGLKGIDIISSASS' A
#
# COMPACT_ATOMS: atom_id res chain seq x y z
N MET A 1 -19.34 10.85 9.37
CA MET A 1 -18.63 11.03 8.08
C MET A 1 -17.40 10.14 8.11
N PRO A 2 -17.26 9.13 7.25
CA PRO A 2 -16.01 8.35 7.19
C PRO A 2 -14.85 9.31 6.92
N SER A 3 -13.72 9.09 7.60
CA SER A 3 -12.53 9.94 7.44
C SER A 3 -12.06 9.89 5.99
N ARG A 4 -11.50 10.99 5.48
CA ARG A 4 -10.94 11.09 4.12
C ARG A 4 -10.05 9.89 3.77
N LEU A 5 -9.27 9.45 4.74
CA LEU A 5 -8.34 8.33 4.64
C LEU A 5 -9.04 7.00 4.32
N ILE A 6 -10.20 6.72 4.92
CA ILE A 6 -11.01 5.54 4.60
C ILE A 6 -11.56 5.64 3.17
N ASN A 7 -12.03 6.82 2.76
CA ASN A 7 -12.54 7.02 1.41
C ASN A 7 -11.45 6.81 0.35
N ASP A 8 -10.24 7.32 0.59
CA ASP A 8 -9.11 7.18 -0.33
C ASP A 8 -8.64 5.72 -0.43
N ALA A 9 -8.61 4.99 0.69
CA ALA A 9 -8.31 3.56 0.73
C ALA A 9 -9.35 2.75 -0.06
N CYS A 10 -10.64 2.97 0.20
CA CYS A 10 -11.72 2.30 -0.52
C CYS A 10 -11.67 2.61 -2.02
N ALA A 11 -11.52 3.87 -2.40
CA ALA A 11 -11.48 4.28 -3.81
C ALA A 11 -10.33 3.62 -4.57
N THR A 12 -9.16 3.49 -3.93
CA THR A 12 -8.01 2.82 -4.54
C THR A 12 -8.23 1.32 -4.66
N LEU A 13 -8.76 0.69 -3.60
CA LEU A 13 -9.07 -0.75 -3.57
C LEU A 13 -10.05 -1.14 -4.68
N THR A 14 -11.10 -0.34 -4.92
CA THR A 14 -12.10 -0.58 -5.98
C THR A 14 -11.52 -0.48 -7.39
N ARG A 15 -10.40 0.22 -7.59
CA ARG A 15 -9.72 0.35 -8.89
C ARG A 15 -8.61 -0.68 -9.12
N LEU A 16 -8.35 -1.56 -8.16
CA LEU A 16 -7.31 -2.58 -8.33
C LEU A 16 -7.75 -3.63 -9.37
N PRO A 17 -6.84 -4.08 -10.25
CA PRO A 17 -7.09 -5.22 -11.11
C PRO A 17 -7.44 -6.46 -10.29
N PRO A 18 -8.29 -7.36 -10.80
CA PRO A 18 -8.66 -8.61 -10.12
C PRO A 18 -7.45 -9.50 -9.77
N THR A 19 -6.34 -9.33 -10.49
CA THR A 19 -5.07 -10.04 -10.26
C THR A 19 -4.30 -9.55 -9.05
N VAL A 20 -4.66 -8.40 -8.46
CA VAL A 20 -4.01 -7.82 -7.29
C VAL A 20 -4.84 -8.16 -6.05
N PHE A 21 -4.43 -9.21 -5.33
CA PHE A 21 -5.01 -9.53 -4.03
C PHE A 21 -4.46 -8.58 -2.97
N LEU A 22 -5.32 -7.76 -2.36
CA LEU A 22 -4.96 -6.82 -1.29
C LEU A 22 -6.05 -6.83 -0.21
N ARG A 23 -5.68 -7.01 1.06
CA ARG A 23 -6.65 -6.96 2.16
C ARG A 23 -7.00 -5.51 2.49
N ALA A 24 -8.19 -5.28 3.06
CA ALA A 24 -8.64 -3.94 3.42
C ALA A 24 -7.68 -3.22 4.38
N ALA A 25 -7.09 -3.94 5.35
CA ALA A 25 -6.10 -3.37 6.27
C ALA A 25 -4.80 -2.94 5.56
N ASP A 26 -4.37 -3.69 4.54
CA ASP A 26 -3.20 -3.33 3.73
C ASP A 26 -3.46 -2.04 2.94
N ALA A 27 -4.66 -1.90 2.36
CA ALA A 27 -5.07 -0.68 1.67
C ALA A 27 -5.11 0.53 2.61
N LEU A 28 -5.61 0.36 3.84
CA LEU A 28 -5.64 1.42 4.85
C LEU A 28 -4.21 1.81 5.27
N HIS A 29 -3.33 0.84 5.48
CA HIS A 29 -1.92 1.08 5.81
C HIS A 29 -1.22 1.89 4.71
N LEU A 30 -1.41 1.52 3.44
CA LEU A 30 -0.85 2.26 2.31
C LEU A 30 -1.44 3.67 2.18
N ALA A 31 -2.75 3.84 2.39
CA ALA A 31 -3.39 5.16 2.39
C ALA A 31 -2.84 6.06 3.51
N CYS A 32 -2.62 5.51 4.71
CA CYS A 32 -2.00 6.26 5.82
C CYS A 32 -0.59 6.73 5.46
N ALA A 33 0.23 5.86 4.89
CA ALA A 33 1.60 6.21 4.51
C ALA A 33 1.63 7.30 3.42
N ALA A 34 0.72 7.24 2.45
CA ALA A 34 0.58 8.25 1.42
C ALA A 34 0.08 9.61 1.99
N ASP A 35 -0.94 9.59 2.86
CA ASP A 35 -1.47 10.82 3.49
C ASP A 35 -0.44 11.50 4.39
N ALA A 36 0.41 10.71 5.07
CA ALA A 36 1.56 11.21 5.83
C ALA A 36 2.72 11.76 4.95
N GLY A 37 2.61 11.71 3.63
CA GLY A 37 3.62 12.21 2.69
C GLY A 37 4.89 11.35 2.62
N LEU A 38 4.81 10.09 3.04
CA LEU A 38 5.93 9.16 2.93
C LEU A 38 6.16 8.76 1.46
N LYS A 39 7.40 8.39 1.14
CA LYS A 39 7.80 7.98 -0.21
C LYS A 39 7.90 6.47 -0.39
N ALA A 40 8.00 5.73 0.72
CA ALA A 40 8.24 4.30 0.69
C ALA A 40 7.60 3.59 1.90
N ILE A 41 7.32 2.30 1.72
CA ILE A 41 6.96 1.37 2.79
C ILE A 41 7.92 0.18 2.78
N TYR A 42 8.18 -0.35 3.96
CA TYR A 42 9.09 -1.46 4.19
C TYR A 42 8.29 -2.66 4.68
N SER A 43 8.38 -3.79 4.00
CA SER A 43 7.65 -5.00 4.35
C SER A 43 8.30 -6.22 3.70
N HIS A 44 7.90 -7.42 4.08
CA HIS A 44 8.20 -8.66 3.33
C HIS A 44 6.93 -9.28 2.72
N ASP A 45 5.77 -8.64 2.91
CA ASP A 45 4.51 -9.09 2.30
C ASP A 45 4.47 -8.71 0.82
N ARG A 46 4.65 -9.70 -0.06
CA ARG A 46 4.63 -9.52 -1.52
C ARG A 46 3.37 -8.82 -2.04
N HIS A 47 2.22 -9.03 -1.41
CA HIS A 47 0.95 -8.44 -1.85
C HIS A 47 0.89 -6.96 -1.49
N LEU A 48 1.33 -6.61 -0.27
CA LEU A 48 1.45 -5.22 0.17
C LEU A 48 2.46 -4.46 -0.70
N LEU A 49 3.63 -5.05 -0.95
CA LEU A 49 4.68 -4.44 -1.78
C LEU A 49 4.23 -4.24 -3.23
N ALA A 50 3.53 -5.21 -3.81
CA ALA A 50 2.98 -5.11 -5.17
C ALA A 50 1.89 -4.01 -5.28
N ALA A 51 1.17 -3.74 -4.19
CA ALA A 51 0.14 -2.70 -4.15
C ALA A 51 0.69 -1.29 -3.88
N ALA A 52 1.86 -1.15 -3.25
CA ALA A 52 2.42 0.15 -2.86
C ALA A 52 2.46 1.21 -3.99
N PRO A 53 2.86 0.89 -5.24
CA PRO A 53 2.86 1.87 -6.32
C PRO A 53 1.48 2.44 -6.65
N ARG A 54 0.40 1.72 -6.34
CA ARG A 54 -0.98 2.19 -6.56
C ARG A 54 -1.42 3.27 -5.59
N PHE A 55 -0.67 3.42 -4.50
CA PHE A 55 -0.82 4.49 -3.51
C PHE A 55 0.28 5.56 -3.64
N GLY A 56 1.08 5.53 -4.72
CA GLY A 56 2.19 6.46 -4.94
C GLY A 56 3.42 6.18 -4.08
N LEU A 57 3.52 4.99 -3.49
CA LEU A 57 4.59 4.59 -2.58
C LEU A 57 5.55 3.60 -3.25
N LYS A 58 6.83 3.66 -2.90
CA LYS A 58 7.81 2.62 -3.23
C LYS A 58 7.75 1.48 -2.21
N GLY A 59 7.51 0.25 -2.66
CA GLY A 59 7.67 -0.95 -1.82
C GLY A 59 9.13 -1.37 -1.73
N ILE A 60 9.64 -1.61 -0.52
CA ILE A 60 11.00 -2.10 -0.27
C ILE A 60 10.92 -3.39 0.54
N ASP A 61 11.46 -4.48 -0.02
CA ASP A 61 11.57 -5.77 0.66
C ASP A 61 12.74 -5.75 1.65
N ILE A 62 12.43 -5.86 2.95
CA ILE A 62 13.43 -5.79 4.03
C ILE A 62 14.30 -7.05 4.17
N ILE A 63 13.88 -8.18 3.61
CA ILE A 63 14.65 -9.44 3.68
C ILE A 63 15.51 -9.58 2.43
N SER A 64 14.96 -9.23 1.26
CA SER A 64 15.72 -9.26 0.01
C SER A 64 16.70 -8.09 -0.14
N SER A 65 16.51 -6.96 0.56
CA SER A 65 17.44 -5.83 0.50
C SER A 65 18.68 -5.99 1.39
N ALA A 66 18.77 -7.07 2.18
CA ALA A 66 19.90 -7.33 3.10
C ALA A 66 21.05 -8.13 2.47
N SER A 67 20.99 -8.43 1.16
CA SER A 67 22.05 -9.09 0.41
C SER A 67 22.69 -8.13 -0.60
N SER A 68 23.46 -7.15 -0.13
CA SER A 68 24.49 -6.43 -0.91
C SER A 68 25.48 -5.76 0.03
#